data_AF-F4PEL6-F1
#
_entry.id   AF-F4PEL6-F1
#
_cell.length_a   1.000
_cell.length_b   1.000
_cell.length_c   1.000
_cell.angle_alpha   90.00
_cell.angle_beta   90.00
_cell.angle_gamma   90.00
#
_symmetry.space_group_name_H-M   'P 1'
#
loop_
_entity.id
_entity.type
_entity.pdbx_description
1 polymer ?
#
loop_
_entity_poly.entity_id
_entity_poly.type
_entity_poly.pdbx_seq_one_letter_code
_entity_poly.pdbx_strand_id
1 'polypeptide(L)'
;MSDDMFLFIPEVVVQELDGLKFNHSKDTLIHDDALERIKLSLGDCARQAIQFLFNSLSDFSNNKVRGQVKSNVSTLYGSDIVNDDLILQCCLQCVPETASKVVLLSNDKNLCVKALIHGIPTISDFKGNSQALVNEIQHQASKYKQQSKTNLSNHNSHSSLNQTSIQQHTTSIHSTHLHAFSIEPSNHMQQDQTHMMDEDVMMDMDDMETEPIVVSSHVADLKTYPVPASISSALIHTEQKTLLALAQLETDWMACMMACIPVILYKKYGDEWAVISQVTPPKEMEQVIQLIDKLWEQVFCSVLDRNLFKQLGLNQRTAKDIRRSVRTNKLLLTRGDLTVFLQDMEQIARECCRWCGLTEDMERMKQLIWNIKIIVVDST
;
A
#
# COMPACT_ATOMS: atom_id res chain seq x y z
N MET A 1 20.46 30.53 -14.54
CA MET A 1 20.34 29.14 -15.02
C MET A 1 19.27 28.40 -14.21
N SER A 2 18.04 28.93 -14.17
CA SER A 2 16.93 28.43 -13.33
C SER A 2 15.66 28.11 -14.15
N ASP A 3 15.73 28.17 -15.48
CA ASP A 3 14.54 28.21 -16.33
C ASP A 3 13.99 26.84 -16.77
N ASP A 4 14.72 25.75 -16.61
CA ASP A 4 14.33 24.44 -17.15
C ASP A 4 13.80 23.43 -16.12
N MET A 5 13.33 23.89 -14.96
CA MET A 5 12.66 23.02 -13.98
C MET A 5 11.14 23.15 -14.08
N PHE A 6 10.45 22.02 -14.16
CA PHE A 6 9.00 21.93 -14.06
C PHE A 6 8.61 20.84 -13.06
N LEU A 7 7.47 21.04 -12.41
CA LEU A 7 6.80 20.05 -11.59
C LEU A 7 5.95 19.16 -12.49
N PHE A 8 6.21 17.85 -12.47
CA PHE A 8 5.44 16.87 -13.22
C PHE A 8 4.55 16.08 -12.27
N ILE A 9 3.25 16.04 -12.57
CA ILE A 9 2.23 15.43 -11.71
C ILE A 9 1.75 14.11 -12.33
N PRO A 10 1.99 12.95 -11.68
CA PRO A 10 1.40 11.68 -12.09
C PRO A 10 -0.12 11.74 -12.05
N GLU A 11 -0.79 11.08 -13.00
CA GLU A 11 -2.26 11.09 -13.04
C GLU A 11 -2.88 10.46 -11.78
N VAL A 12 -2.28 9.36 -11.29
CA VAL A 12 -2.73 8.66 -10.08
C VAL A 12 -2.79 9.59 -8.87
N VAL A 13 -1.87 10.57 -8.75
CA VAL A 13 -1.87 11.55 -7.65
C VAL A 13 -3.08 12.49 -7.76
N VAL A 14 -3.48 12.88 -8.97
CA VAL A 14 -4.69 13.70 -9.17
C VAL A 14 -5.94 12.91 -8.79
N GLN A 15 -5.99 11.61 -9.12
CA GLN A 15 -7.10 10.73 -8.76
C GLN A 15 -7.21 10.53 -7.24
N GLU A 16 -6.07 10.31 -6.56
CA GLU A 16 -6.04 10.21 -5.09
C GLU A 16 -6.46 11.53 -4.42
N LEU A 17 -5.95 12.67 -4.89
CA LEU A 17 -6.35 13.98 -4.38
C LEU A 17 -7.86 14.21 -4.52
N ASP A 18 -8.48 13.73 -5.61
CA ASP A 18 -9.93 13.84 -5.80
C ASP A 18 -10.70 12.98 -4.79
N GLY A 19 -10.22 11.75 -4.53
CA GLY A 19 -10.75 10.88 -3.49
C GLY A 19 -10.66 11.50 -2.09
N LEU A 20 -9.57 12.20 -1.79
CA LEU A 20 -9.35 12.85 -0.49
C LEU A 20 -10.27 14.06 -0.22
N LYS A 21 -10.92 14.65 -1.24
CA LYS A 21 -11.82 15.82 -1.05
C LYS A 21 -13.00 15.54 -0.12
N PHE A 22 -13.45 14.28 -0.09
CA PHE A 22 -14.61 13.81 0.67
C PHE A 22 -14.27 13.43 2.11
N ASN A 23 -12.98 13.44 2.48
CA ASN A 23 -12.56 13.24 3.86
C ASN A 23 -12.87 14.49 4.68
N HIS A 24 -13.98 14.43 5.41
CA HIS A 24 -14.36 15.41 6.44
C HIS A 24 -13.76 15.08 7.82
N SER A 25 -12.80 14.15 7.88
CA SER A 25 -12.14 13.75 9.11
C SER A 25 -11.54 14.97 9.81
N LYS A 26 -11.84 15.11 11.10
CA LYS A 26 -11.29 16.14 12.02
C LYS A 26 -9.79 15.93 12.30
N ASP A 27 -9.05 15.27 11.42
CA ASP A 27 -7.60 15.16 11.51
C ASP A 27 -7.02 16.53 11.20
N THR A 28 -6.78 17.25 12.29
CA THR A 28 -6.32 18.62 12.31
C THR A 28 -4.82 18.58 12.01
N LEU A 29 -4.42 19.00 10.81
CA LEU A 29 -3.01 19.30 10.57
C LEU A 29 -2.67 20.57 11.37
N ILE A 30 -1.97 20.40 12.49
CA ILE A 30 -1.46 21.52 13.28
C ILE A 30 -0.24 22.04 12.53
N HIS A 31 -0.39 23.16 11.81
CA HIS A 31 0.75 23.95 11.36
C HIS A 31 1.23 24.81 12.53
N ASP A 32 2.48 24.63 12.93
CA ASP A 32 3.10 25.28 14.09
C ASP A 32 3.65 26.66 13.73
N ASP A 33 2.82 27.50 13.09
CA ASP A 33 3.18 28.89 12.82
C ASP A 33 2.15 29.85 13.43
N ALA A 34 2.68 30.75 14.24
CA ALA A 34 1.95 31.56 15.19
C ALA A 34 1.24 32.74 14.53
N LEU A 35 0.02 32.54 14.05
CA LEU A 35 -1.13 33.48 14.11
C LEU A 35 -2.27 32.85 13.29
N GLU A 36 -3.41 32.61 13.93
CA GLU A 36 -4.58 31.89 13.39
C GLU A 36 -4.39 30.38 13.17
N ARG A 37 -4.91 29.60 14.12
CA ARG A 37 -5.07 28.15 13.99
C ARG A 37 -6.14 27.85 12.93
N ILE A 38 -5.79 27.97 11.65
CA ILE A 38 -6.60 27.43 10.57
C ILE A 38 -6.46 25.92 10.62
N LYS A 39 -7.44 25.25 11.24
CA LYS A 39 -7.57 23.79 11.22
C LYS A 39 -7.97 23.36 9.81
N LEU A 40 -6.99 23.14 8.94
CA LEU A 40 -7.24 22.57 7.63
C LEU A 40 -7.39 21.05 7.80
N SER A 41 -8.55 20.52 7.43
CA SER A 41 -8.71 19.08 7.27
C SER A 41 -7.88 18.60 6.08
N LEU A 42 -7.54 17.31 6.05
CA LEU A 42 -6.88 16.71 4.88
C LEU A 42 -7.69 16.95 3.59
N GLY A 43 -9.03 16.95 3.67
CA GLY A 43 -9.90 17.29 2.56
C GLY A 43 -9.80 18.74 2.11
N ASP A 44 -9.58 19.69 3.03
CA ASP A 44 -9.33 21.10 2.69
C ASP A 44 -7.96 21.27 1.99
N CYS A 45 -6.93 20.57 2.45
CA CYS A 45 -5.63 20.53 1.80
C CYS A 45 -5.72 19.92 0.39
N ALA A 46 -6.46 18.82 0.23
CA ALA A 46 -6.68 18.20 -1.08
C ALA A 46 -7.41 19.14 -2.05
N ARG A 47 -8.45 19.87 -1.56
CA ARG A 47 -9.14 20.90 -2.35
C ARG A 47 -8.22 22.05 -2.74
N GLN A 48 -7.39 22.53 -1.82
CA GLN A 48 -6.40 23.59 -2.11
C GLN A 48 -5.36 23.13 -3.14
N ALA A 49 -4.84 21.91 -3.01
CA ALA A 49 -3.89 21.34 -3.96
C ALA A 49 -4.51 21.22 -5.36
N ILE A 50 -5.75 20.73 -5.47
CA ILE A 50 -6.44 20.64 -6.76
C ILE A 50 -6.74 22.01 -7.34
N GLN A 51 -7.13 22.99 -6.52
CA GLN A 51 -7.33 24.36 -7.00
C GLN A 51 -6.02 24.96 -7.53
N PHE A 52 -4.90 24.73 -6.85
CA PHE A 52 -3.58 25.13 -7.31
C PHE A 52 -3.22 24.48 -8.65
N LEU A 53 -3.43 23.17 -8.79
CA LEU A 53 -3.17 22.44 -10.03
C LEU A 53 -4.04 22.95 -11.17
N PHE A 54 -5.34 23.16 -10.92
CA PHE A 54 -6.27 23.69 -11.91
C PHE A 54 -5.83 25.07 -12.40
N ASN A 55 -5.51 25.99 -11.49
CA ASN A 55 -5.05 27.33 -11.85
C ASN A 55 -3.73 27.28 -12.62
N SER A 56 -2.79 26.43 -12.19
CA SER A 56 -1.46 26.33 -12.81
C SER A 56 -1.51 25.71 -14.20
N LEU A 57 -2.38 24.71 -14.42
CA LEU A 57 -2.52 24.02 -15.70
C LEU A 57 -3.45 24.75 -16.68
N SER A 58 -4.36 25.59 -16.18
CA SER A 58 -5.24 26.42 -17.02
C SER A 58 -4.51 27.65 -17.58
N ASP A 59 -3.46 28.09 -16.92
CA ASP A 59 -2.58 29.14 -17.43
C ASP A 59 -1.58 28.56 -18.44
N PHE A 60 -1.96 28.61 -19.72
CA PHE A 60 -1.11 28.15 -20.83
C PHE A 60 0.22 28.91 -20.96
N SER A 61 0.41 30.03 -20.26
CA SER A 61 1.71 30.72 -20.20
C SER A 61 2.65 30.12 -19.14
N ASN A 62 2.11 29.34 -18.19
CA ASN A 62 2.86 28.70 -17.13
C ASN A 62 3.38 27.31 -17.53
N ASN A 63 4.60 27.26 -18.04
CA ASN A 63 5.26 26.01 -18.40
C ASN A 63 5.92 25.26 -17.23
N LYS A 64 5.68 25.68 -15.98
CA LYS A 64 6.34 25.14 -14.77
C LYS A 64 5.58 23.99 -14.11
N VAL A 65 4.34 23.74 -14.49
CA VAL A 65 3.55 22.59 -14.00
C VAL A 65 3.03 21.81 -15.20
N ARG A 66 3.19 20.48 -15.18
CA ARG A 66 2.75 19.57 -16.23
C ARG A 66 2.08 18.34 -15.61
N GLY A 67 1.12 17.76 -16.30
CA GLY A 67 0.47 16.51 -15.91
C GLY A 67 0.82 15.35 -16.85
N GLN A 68 0.81 14.13 -16.33
CA GLN A 68 0.88 12.92 -17.13
C GLN A 68 -0.38 12.75 -17.99
N VAL A 69 -0.22 12.43 -19.27
CA VAL A 69 -1.35 12.16 -20.17
C VAL A 69 -1.66 10.66 -20.19
N LYS A 70 -2.94 10.29 -20.13
CA LYS A 70 -3.43 8.89 -20.15
C LYS A 70 -2.84 8.02 -21.26
N SER A 71 -2.58 8.59 -22.43
CA SER A 71 -2.01 7.86 -23.59
C SER A 71 -0.60 7.34 -23.35
N ASN A 72 0.11 7.88 -22.36
CA ASN A 72 1.50 7.54 -22.09
C ASN A 72 1.63 6.44 -21.04
N VAL A 73 0.56 6.04 -20.35
CA VAL A 73 0.58 4.92 -19.41
C VAL A 73 0.77 3.63 -20.21
N SER A 74 2.01 3.15 -20.28
CA SER A 74 2.29 1.85 -20.87
C SER A 74 1.45 0.79 -20.16
N THR A 75 0.76 -0.02 -20.97
CA THR A 75 -0.09 -1.13 -20.59
C THR A 75 0.71 -2.21 -19.87
N LEU A 76 1.04 -1.97 -18.61
CA LEU A 76 1.38 -3.03 -17.68
C LEU A 76 0.07 -3.78 -17.42
N TYR A 77 -0.11 -4.90 -18.11
CA TYR A 77 -1.23 -5.79 -17.89
C TYR A 77 -0.91 -6.68 -16.69
N GLY A 78 -1.48 -6.35 -15.54
CA GLY A 78 -1.47 -7.18 -14.33
C GLY A 78 -2.50 -6.67 -13.33
N SER A 79 -3.22 -7.56 -12.66
CA SER A 79 -4.28 -7.24 -11.69
C SER A 79 -3.78 -6.59 -10.40
N ASP A 80 -2.46 -6.40 -10.25
CA ASP A 80 -1.80 -6.13 -8.97
C ASP A 80 -0.97 -4.82 -8.98
N ILE A 81 -1.24 -3.90 -9.91
CA ILE A 81 -0.50 -2.63 -9.99
C ILE A 81 -0.92 -1.72 -8.82
N VAL A 82 0.04 -1.34 -8.00
CA VAL A 82 -0.17 -0.42 -6.87
C VAL A 82 0.11 1.02 -7.34
N ASN A 83 -0.50 2.01 -6.68
CA ASN A 83 -0.33 3.43 -7.01
C ASN A 83 1.15 3.88 -7.00
N ASP A 84 1.96 3.33 -6.10
CA ASP A 84 3.42 3.49 -6.09
C ASP A 84 4.08 3.15 -7.45
N ASP A 85 3.65 2.05 -8.06
CA ASP A 85 4.22 1.57 -9.31
C ASP A 85 3.83 2.50 -10.48
N LEU A 86 2.63 3.08 -10.43
CA LEU A 86 2.18 4.11 -11.37
C LEU A 86 2.99 5.41 -11.24
N ILE A 87 3.34 5.82 -10.00
CA ILE A 87 4.21 6.98 -9.77
C ILE A 87 5.62 6.70 -10.30
N LEU A 88 6.16 5.50 -10.04
CA LEU A 88 7.46 5.10 -10.53
C LEU A 88 7.52 5.02 -12.06
N GLN A 89 6.48 4.47 -12.68
CA GLN A 89 6.33 4.43 -14.14
C GLN A 89 6.28 5.85 -14.73
N CYS A 90 5.56 6.76 -14.08
CA CYS A 90 5.55 8.18 -14.46
C CYS A 90 6.96 8.79 -14.44
N CYS A 91 7.75 8.52 -13.38
CA CYS A 91 9.15 8.97 -13.33
C CYS A 91 9.96 8.38 -14.48
N LEU A 92 9.84 7.08 -14.74
CA LEU A 92 10.57 6.39 -15.81
C LEU A 92 10.18 6.86 -17.21
N GLN A 93 8.96 7.31 -17.45
CA GLN A 93 8.53 7.89 -18.74
C GLN A 93 9.17 9.25 -19.00
N CYS A 94 9.38 10.04 -17.95
CA CYS A 94 10.01 11.35 -18.06
C CYS A 94 11.51 11.25 -18.39
N VAL A 95 12.18 10.15 -18.02
CA VAL A 95 13.63 9.92 -18.23
C VAL A 95 14.03 9.81 -19.72
N PRO A 96 13.34 9.06 -20.60
CA PRO A 96 13.67 8.96 -22.01
C PRO A 96 13.09 10.11 -22.86
N GLU A 97 11.89 10.63 -22.52
CA GLU A 97 11.25 11.70 -23.30
C GLU A 97 11.94 13.05 -23.18
N THR A 98 12.69 13.24 -22.10
CA THR A 98 13.40 14.48 -21.85
C THR A 98 14.85 14.12 -21.53
N ALA A 99 15.83 14.80 -22.11
CA ALA A 99 17.22 14.72 -21.63
C ALA A 99 17.40 15.29 -20.19
N SER A 100 16.30 15.34 -19.43
CA SER A 100 16.13 15.98 -18.14
C SER A 100 16.31 14.98 -17.01
N LYS A 101 16.67 15.53 -15.86
CA LYS A 101 16.93 14.80 -14.64
C LYS A 101 15.64 14.75 -13.85
N VAL A 102 15.06 13.57 -13.71
CA VAL A 102 13.91 13.35 -12.84
C VAL A 102 14.42 13.24 -11.41
N VAL A 103 13.81 13.97 -10.48
CA VAL A 103 14.01 13.83 -9.04
C VAL A 103 12.65 13.57 -8.42
N LEU A 104 12.50 12.47 -7.68
CA LEU A 104 11.28 12.16 -6.97
C LEU A 104 11.25 12.89 -5.62
N LEU A 105 10.17 13.60 -5.33
CA LEU A 105 9.92 14.21 -4.03
C LEU A 105 8.91 13.33 -3.29
N SER A 106 9.35 12.61 -2.26
CA SER A 106 8.46 11.79 -1.45
C SER A 106 9.02 11.59 -0.04
N ASN A 107 8.13 11.62 0.95
CA ASN A 107 8.46 11.26 2.33
C ASN A 107 8.24 9.76 2.60
N ASP A 108 7.63 9.02 1.66
CA ASP A 108 7.47 7.57 1.78
C ASP A 108 8.82 6.89 1.49
N LYS A 109 9.35 6.20 2.51
CA LYS A 109 10.65 5.50 2.41
C LYS A 109 10.62 4.33 1.43
N ASN A 110 9.51 3.61 1.34
CA ASN A 110 9.39 2.47 0.43
C ASN A 110 9.38 2.93 -1.01
N LEU A 111 8.60 3.98 -1.33
CA LEU A 111 8.57 4.56 -2.66
C LEU A 111 9.94 5.16 -3.03
N CYS A 112 10.62 5.82 -2.09
CA CYS A 112 11.98 6.32 -2.33
C CYS A 112 12.98 5.19 -2.62
N VAL A 113 12.94 4.10 -1.85
CA VAL A 113 13.81 2.93 -2.09
C VAL A 113 13.56 2.33 -3.46
N LYS A 114 12.29 2.16 -3.87
CA LYS A 114 11.93 1.70 -5.22
C LYS A 114 12.53 2.64 -6.28
N ALA A 115 12.34 3.95 -6.16
CA ALA A 115 12.90 4.91 -7.11
C ALA A 115 14.43 4.85 -7.21
N LEU A 116 15.14 4.72 -6.09
CA LEU A 116 16.60 4.59 -6.06
C LEU A 116 17.09 3.31 -6.75
N ILE A 117 16.39 2.17 -6.61
CA ILE A 117 16.69 0.93 -7.33
C ILE A 117 16.64 1.15 -8.85
N HIS A 118 15.71 1.96 -9.32
CA HIS A 118 15.57 2.33 -10.72
C HIS A 118 16.46 3.51 -11.15
N GLY A 119 17.39 3.95 -10.29
CA GLY A 119 18.34 5.01 -10.59
C GLY A 119 17.73 6.42 -10.61
N ILE A 120 16.57 6.61 -9.98
CA ILE A 120 15.89 7.90 -9.86
C ILE A 120 16.29 8.53 -8.52
N PRO A 121 16.95 9.71 -8.50
CA PRO A 121 17.27 10.41 -7.26
C PRO A 121 16.00 10.84 -6.51
N THR A 122 16.06 10.85 -5.18
CA THR A 122 14.93 11.13 -4.30
C THR A 122 15.26 12.20 -3.27
N ILE A 123 14.26 12.98 -2.85
CA ILE A 123 14.34 13.90 -1.70
C ILE A 123 13.18 13.57 -0.75
N SER A 124 13.51 13.34 0.52
CA SER A 124 12.58 12.97 1.59
C SER A 124 12.86 13.77 2.87
N ASP A 125 11.83 14.03 3.68
CA ASP A 125 11.86 14.78 4.94
C ASP A 125 12.55 16.15 4.82
N PHE A 126 12.30 16.85 3.70
CA PHE A 126 12.91 18.15 3.43
C PHE A 126 12.37 19.22 4.41
N LYS A 127 13.27 19.83 5.18
CA LYS A 127 12.98 20.90 6.15
C LYS A 127 13.75 22.16 5.76
N GLY A 128 13.15 22.97 4.89
CA GLY A 128 13.74 24.21 4.42
C GLY A 128 12.74 25.06 3.65
N ASN A 129 13.18 26.23 3.19
CA ASN A 129 12.37 27.09 2.34
C ASN A 129 12.39 26.65 0.87
N SER A 130 11.57 27.30 0.04
CA SER A 130 11.46 27.02 -1.39
C SER A 130 12.81 27.10 -2.12
N GLN A 131 13.66 28.08 -1.79
CA GLN A 131 14.97 28.22 -2.43
C GLN A 131 15.93 27.08 -2.07
N ALA A 132 15.93 26.64 -0.81
CA ALA A 132 16.72 25.50 -0.36
C ALA A 132 16.26 24.20 -1.03
N LEU A 133 14.95 24.04 -1.28
CA LEU A 133 14.41 22.88 -2.00
C LEU A 133 14.91 22.85 -3.45
N VAL A 134 14.85 23.99 -4.13
CA VAL A 134 15.36 24.11 -5.51
C VAL A 134 16.85 23.76 -5.58
N ASN A 135 17.65 24.25 -4.63
CA ASN A 135 19.07 23.95 -4.56
C ASN A 135 19.33 22.45 -4.33
N GLU A 136 18.56 21.82 -3.45
CA GLU A 136 18.67 20.38 -3.18
C GLU A 136 18.30 19.53 -4.40
N ILE A 137 17.21 19.90 -5.11
CA ILE A 137 16.82 19.24 -6.38
C ILE A 137 17.98 19.32 -7.38
N GLN A 138 18.56 20.51 -7.57
CA GLN A 138 19.69 20.70 -8.49
C GLN A 138 20.93 19.90 -8.07
N HIS A 139 21.19 19.79 -6.77
CA HIS A 139 22.29 19.01 -6.21
C HIS A 139 22.12 17.51 -6.50
N GLN A 140 20.96 16.94 -6.15
CA GLN A 140 20.65 15.52 -6.37
C GLN A 140 20.71 15.14 -7.85
N ALA A 141 20.12 15.99 -8.68
CA ALA A 141 20.11 15.84 -10.12
C ALA A 141 21.54 15.90 -10.72
N SER A 142 22.50 16.55 -10.05
CA SER A 142 23.90 16.63 -10.48
C SER A 142 24.77 15.48 -9.99
N LYS A 143 24.56 15.01 -8.75
CA LYS A 143 25.28 13.88 -8.14
C LYS A 143 25.09 12.58 -8.93
N TYR A 144 23.86 12.28 -9.34
CA TYR A 144 23.54 11.07 -10.10
C TYR A 144 24.15 11.03 -11.51
N LYS A 145 24.48 12.19 -12.09
CA LYS A 145 25.18 12.29 -13.39
C LYS A 145 26.66 11.89 -13.30
N GLN A 146 27.26 11.98 -12.12
CA GLN A 146 28.67 11.61 -11.91
C GLN A 146 28.81 10.10 -11.67
N GLN A 147 27.90 9.50 -10.90
CA GLN A 147 27.90 8.04 -10.63
C GLN A 147 27.63 7.19 -11.89
N SER A 148 26.76 7.66 -12.80
CA SER A 148 26.50 6.98 -14.08
C SER A 148 27.69 7.05 -15.06
N LYS A 149 28.53 8.11 -14.99
CA LYS A 149 29.74 8.23 -15.80
C LYS A 149 30.91 7.41 -15.28
N THR A 150 31.09 7.32 -13.95
CA THR A 150 32.16 6.52 -13.35
C THR A 150 31.99 5.01 -13.54
N ASN A 151 30.74 4.54 -13.69
CA ASN A 151 30.46 3.12 -13.97
C ASN A 151 30.71 2.72 -15.45
N LEU A 152 30.74 3.67 -16.39
CA LEU A 152 31.12 3.40 -17.79
C LEU A 152 32.64 3.45 -18.02
N SER A 153 33.41 4.14 -17.18
CA SER A 153 34.87 4.27 -17.33
C SER A 153 35.68 3.14 -16.67
N ASN A 154 35.06 2.28 -15.87
CA ASN A 154 35.74 1.19 -15.15
C ASN A 154 35.75 -0.17 -15.87
N HIS A 155 35.22 -0.27 -17.10
CA HIS A 155 35.21 -1.53 -17.85
C HIS A 155 36.26 -1.67 -18.97
N ASN A 156 37.15 -0.69 -19.16
CA ASN A 156 38.14 -0.71 -20.25
C ASN A 156 39.61 -0.93 -19.82
N SER A 157 39.86 -1.43 -18.62
CA SER A 157 41.23 -1.52 -18.08
C SER A 157 41.70 -2.93 -17.75
N HIS A 158 41.21 -3.99 -18.38
CA HIS A 158 41.89 -5.30 -18.33
C HIS A 158 41.53 -6.17 -19.55
N SER A 159 42.35 -6.15 -20.60
CA SER A 159 42.83 -7.37 -21.30
C SER A 159 43.59 -7.07 -22.60
N SER A 160 44.91 -7.09 -22.49
CA SER A 160 45.88 -7.45 -23.53
C SER A 160 46.97 -8.19 -22.74
N LEU A 161 47.46 -9.40 -23.05
CA LEU A 161 47.69 -10.09 -24.30
C LEU A 161 47.48 -11.62 -24.14
N ASN A 162 47.07 -12.32 -25.20
CA ASN A 162 47.98 -13.21 -25.93
C ASN A 162 47.36 -13.68 -27.25
N GLN A 163 48.12 -13.44 -28.32
CA GLN A 163 47.91 -13.94 -29.67
C GLN A 163 48.19 -15.45 -29.74
N THR A 164 47.43 -16.17 -30.55
CA THR A 164 48.01 -17.06 -31.56
C THR A 164 47.02 -17.36 -32.69
N SER A 165 47.48 -17.09 -33.92
CA SER A 165 47.25 -17.87 -35.14
C SER A 165 45.93 -17.77 -35.92
N ILE A 166 45.89 -16.78 -36.83
CA ILE A 166 45.72 -16.91 -38.31
C ILE A 166 44.75 -17.99 -38.85
N GLN A 167 43.64 -17.57 -39.48
CA GLN A 167 43.47 -17.66 -40.95
C GLN A 167 42.26 -16.87 -41.45
N GLN A 168 42.50 -16.17 -42.57
CA GLN A 168 41.61 -15.30 -43.33
C GLN A 168 40.77 -16.10 -44.31
N HIS A 169 39.57 -15.61 -44.64
CA HIS A 169 38.96 -15.51 -45.99
C HIS A 169 37.60 -14.78 -45.85
N THR A 170 37.44 -13.53 -46.28
CA THR A 170 36.90 -13.08 -47.60
C THR A 170 35.69 -13.92 -48.03
N THR A 171 34.45 -13.47 -48.28
CA THR A 171 33.92 -12.28 -49.01
C THR A 171 32.36 -12.45 -48.98
N SER A 172 31.54 -11.43 -48.68
CA SER A 172 30.80 -10.61 -49.69
C SER A 172 29.35 -11.07 -50.05
N ILE A 173 28.38 -10.17 -49.76
CA ILE A 173 27.20 -9.74 -50.56
C ILE A 173 25.79 -10.40 -50.40
N HIS A 174 24.80 -9.48 -50.34
CA HIS A 174 23.33 -9.50 -50.57
C HIS A 174 22.42 -10.20 -49.55
N SER A 175 21.44 -9.57 -48.87
CA SER A 175 20.38 -8.58 -49.20
C SER A 175 19.14 -9.16 -49.89
N THR A 176 17.97 -8.79 -49.34
CA THR A 176 16.56 -9.06 -49.75
C THR A 176 16.06 -10.48 -49.42
N HIS A 177 14.84 -10.74 -48.94
CA HIS A 177 13.55 -10.15 -49.33
C HIS A 177 12.47 -10.45 -48.27
N LEU A 178 11.54 -9.51 -48.09
CA LEU A 178 10.26 -9.65 -47.39
C LEU A 178 9.37 -10.71 -48.04
N HIS A 179 8.61 -11.48 -47.24
CA HIS A 179 7.25 -11.87 -47.58
C HIS A 179 6.44 -12.26 -46.33
N ALA A 180 5.37 -11.50 -46.09
CA ALA A 180 4.25 -11.88 -45.24
C ALA A 180 3.41 -12.96 -45.95
N PHE A 181 2.79 -13.87 -45.18
CA PHE A 181 1.39 -14.29 -45.38
C PHE A 181 0.90 -15.07 -44.15
N SER A 182 -0.33 -14.75 -43.74
CA SER A 182 -1.15 -15.42 -42.73
C SER A 182 -1.65 -16.79 -43.20
N ILE A 183 -2.09 -17.64 -42.26
CA ILE A 183 -3.42 -18.32 -42.19
C ILE A 183 -3.37 -19.37 -41.05
N GLU A 184 -4.04 -19.03 -39.94
CA GLU A 184 -5.13 -19.74 -39.24
C GLU A 184 -5.13 -21.28 -38.93
N PRO A 185 -6.00 -21.72 -37.98
CA PRO A 185 -5.67 -22.69 -36.94
C PRO A 185 -6.22 -24.11 -37.21
N SER A 186 -5.83 -25.07 -36.36
CA SER A 186 -6.47 -26.38 -36.31
C SER A 186 -6.66 -26.86 -34.88
N ASN A 187 -7.93 -27.04 -34.51
CA ASN A 187 -8.42 -27.74 -33.34
C ASN A 187 -8.08 -29.24 -33.40
N HIS A 188 -7.65 -29.83 -32.27
CA HIS A 188 -8.07 -31.20 -31.96
C HIS A 188 -8.18 -31.48 -30.46
N MET A 189 -9.25 -32.20 -30.13
CA MET A 189 -9.74 -32.67 -28.83
C MET A 189 -8.96 -33.88 -28.30
N GLN A 190 -9.01 -34.07 -26.96
CA GLN A 190 -9.29 -35.30 -26.18
C GLN A 190 -8.53 -35.21 -24.84
N GLN A 191 -9.17 -34.90 -23.71
CA GLN A 191 -9.83 -35.85 -22.80
C GLN A 191 -9.03 -37.12 -22.55
N ASP A 192 -8.41 -37.21 -21.37
CA ASP A 192 -8.47 -38.45 -20.60
C ASP A 192 -8.53 -38.15 -19.10
N GLN A 193 -9.28 -38.99 -18.40
CA GLN A 193 -9.76 -38.81 -17.04
C GLN A 193 -9.45 -40.10 -16.25
N THR A 194 -9.19 -39.95 -14.95
CA THR A 194 -9.42 -40.90 -13.83
C THR A 194 -8.24 -41.63 -13.15
N HIS A 195 -8.45 -41.79 -11.83
CA HIS A 195 -7.90 -42.74 -10.83
C HIS A 195 -6.60 -42.40 -10.08
N MET A 196 -6.43 -42.56 -8.75
CA MET A 196 -7.23 -42.88 -7.55
C MET A 196 -6.30 -42.65 -6.31
N MET A 197 -6.88 -42.39 -5.13
CA MET A 197 -6.54 -42.81 -3.73
C MET A 197 -5.12 -43.39 -3.45
N ASP A 198 -4.36 -43.12 -2.37
CA ASP A 198 -4.72 -42.90 -0.96
C ASP A 198 -3.50 -42.50 -0.08
N GLU A 199 -3.83 -42.05 1.14
CA GLU A 199 -3.19 -42.25 2.47
C GLU A 199 -1.83 -41.66 2.90
N ASP A 200 -1.94 -40.73 3.85
CA ASP A 200 -1.33 -40.66 5.18
C ASP A 200 -0.08 -41.52 5.50
N VAL A 201 1.06 -40.84 5.70
CA VAL A 201 2.14 -41.33 6.58
C VAL A 201 2.56 -40.22 7.53
N MET A 202 2.55 -40.59 8.81
CA MET A 202 2.72 -39.76 10.00
C MET A 202 4.14 -39.20 10.14
N MET A 203 4.25 -37.95 10.62
CA MET A 203 5.52 -37.34 11.01
C MET A 203 5.84 -37.70 12.47
N ASP A 204 6.86 -38.54 12.67
CA ASP A 204 7.51 -38.74 13.97
C ASP A 204 8.41 -37.53 14.29
N MET A 205 8.24 -37.00 15.49
CA MET A 205 8.92 -35.83 16.02
C MET A 205 9.85 -36.33 17.14
N ASP A 206 11.10 -36.65 16.80
CA ASP A 206 12.09 -37.06 17.79
C ASP A 206 12.72 -35.84 18.48
N ASP A 207 12.74 -35.96 19.81
CA ASP A 207 13.44 -35.17 20.80
C ASP A 207 14.89 -34.84 20.42
N MET A 208 15.27 -33.59 20.63
CA MET A 208 16.68 -33.22 20.75
C MET A 208 16.87 -32.30 21.95
N GLU A 209 17.15 -32.92 23.09
CA GLU A 209 17.78 -32.29 24.25
C GLU A 209 19.16 -31.75 23.83
N THR A 210 19.41 -30.46 24.09
CA THR A 210 20.76 -29.90 24.03
C THR A 210 21.25 -29.53 25.43
N GLU A 211 22.19 -30.35 25.90
CA GLU A 211 23.09 -30.14 27.04
C GLU A 211 23.92 -28.85 26.92
N PRO A 212 24.43 -28.29 28.04
CA PRO A 212 25.06 -26.98 28.10
C PRO A 212 26.53 -27.02 27.63
N ILE A 213 26.88 -26.13 26.70
CA ILE A 213 28.27 -25.97 26.25
C ILE A 213 29.02 -25.00 27.19
N VAL A 214 30.13 -25.54 27.70
CA VAL A 214 31.17 -24.94 28.53
C VAL A 214 31.77 -23.69 27.89
N VAL A 215 31.85 -22.62 28.69
CA VAL A 215 32.55 -21.37 28.36
C VAL A 215 34.07 -21.62 28.38
N SER A 216 34.72 -21.45 27.22
CA SER A 216 36.18 -21.34 27.13
C SER A 216 36.57 -19.97 26.58
N SER A 217 37.35 -19.26 27.38
CA SER A 217 37.83 -17.90 27.17
C SER A 217 39.07 -17.88 26.27
N HIS A 218 38.96 -17.32 25.06
CA HIS A 218 40.11 -16.77 24.34
C HIS A 218 39.79 -15.38 23.79
N VAL A 219 40.53 -14.41 24.32
CA VAL A 219 40.53 -12.98 23.97
C VAL A 219 41.39 -12.81 22.72
N ALA A 220 40.82 -12.25 21.65
CA ALA A 220 41.59 -11.63 20.58
C ALA A 220 40.79 -10.46 19.99
N ASP A 221 41.38 -9.28 20.10
CA ASP A 221 40.93 -8.00 19.58
C ASP A 221 40.49 -8.05 18.11
N LEU A 222 39.23 -7.67 17.85
CA LEU A 222 38.82 -7.16 16.55
C LEU A 222 37.85 -5.98 16.71
N LYS A 223 38.16 -4.96 15.91
CA LYS A 223 37.63 -3.60 15.90
C LYS A 223 36.09 -3.54 15.94
N THR A 224 35.60 -2.62 16.76
CA THR A 224 34.21 -2.22 16.92
C THR A 224 33.53 -1.88 15.60
N TYR A 225 32.57 -2.72 15.20
CA TYR A 225 31.51 -2.33 14.27
C TYR A 225 30.36 -1.70 15.09
N PRO A 226 29.71 -0.63 14.61
CA PRO A 226 28.53 -0.12 15.25
C PRO A 226 27.42 -1.17 15.16
N VAL A 227 27.00 -1.67 16.33
CA VAL A 227 25.81 -2.50 16.50
C VAL A 227 24.61 -1.74 15.90
N PRO A 228 23.82 -2.34 15.01
CA PRO A 228 22.61 -1.71 14.51
C PRO A 228 21.69 -1.44 15.70
N ALA A 229 21.22 -0.19 15.81
CA ALA A 229 20.36 0.29 16.88
C ALA A 229 19.29 -0.76 17.21
N SER A 230 19.33 -1.26 18.45
CA SER A 230 18.32 -2.14 18.98
C SER A 230 16.94 -1.53 18.74
N ILE A 231 16.06 -2.28 18.08
CA ILE A 231 14.63 -1.97 18.06
C ILE A 231 14.24 -1.82 19.53
N SER A 232 13.84 -0.61 19.92
CA SER A 232 13.52 -0.28 21.31
C SER A 232 12.48 -1.27 21.83
N SER A 233 12.75 -1.93 22.95
CA SER A 233 11.82 -2.87 23.61
C SER A 233 10.44 -2.25 23.86
N ALA A 234 10.38 -0.93 23.98
CA ALA A 234 9.13 -0.16 24.05
C ALA A 234 8.28 -0.28 22.78
N LEU A 235 8.89 -0.26 21.58
CA LEU A 235 8.19 -0.36 20.30
C LEU A 235 7.56 -1.75 20.11
N ILE A 236 8.31 -2.79 20.49
CA ILE A 236 7.85 -4.20 20.45
C ILE A 236 6.66 -4.39 21.39
N HIS A 237 6.73 -3.82 22.60
CA HIS A 237 5.66 -3.91 23.58
C HIS A 237 4.39 -3.16 23.14
N THR A 238 4.53 -2.04 22.45
CA THR A 238 3.41 -1.27 21.88
C THR A 238 2.74 -1.99 20.71
N GLU A 239 3.53 -2.59 19.80
CA GLU A 239 3.01 -3.40 18.70
C GLU A 239 2.20 -4.60 19.24
N GLN A 240 2.75 -5.28 20.24
CA GLN A 240 2.10 -6.45 20.84
C GLN A 240 0.81 -6.08 21.58
N LYS A 241 0.77 -4.92 22.27
CA LYS A 241 -0.47 -4.37 22.84
C LYS A 241 -1.52 -4.08 21.76
N THR A 242 -1.10 -3.51 20.64
CA THR A 242 -2.01 -3.23 19.51
C THR A 242 -2.58 -4.52 18.95
N LEU A 243 -1.75 -5.55 18.73
CA LEU A 243 -2.19 -6.86 18.23
C LEU A 243 -3.20 -7.53 19.18
N LEU A 244 -2.97 -7.49 20.50
CA LEU A 244 -3.92 -8.00 21.49
C LEU A 244 -5.24 -7.23 21.46
N ALA A 245 -5.18 -5.90 21.33
CA ALA A 245 -6.37 -5.05 21.24
C ALA A 245 -7.17 -5.34 19.96
N LEU A 246 -6.50 -5.61 18.84
CA LEU A 246 -7.14 -6.00 17.58
C LEU A 246 -7.75 -7.41 17.63
N ALA A 247 -7.12 -8.36 18.32
CA ALA A 247 -7.71 -9.68 18.56
C ALA A 247 -8.99 -9.59 19.41
N GLN A 248 -8.97 -8.72 20.44
CA GLN A 248 -10.15 -8.43 21.25
C GLN A 248 -11.26 -7.77 20.41
N LEU A 249 -10.91 -6.81 19.55
CA LEU A 249 -11.85 -6.18 18.62
C LEU A 249 -12.55 -7.23 17.76
N GLU A 250 -11.78 -8.11 17.12
CA GLU A 250 -12.33 -9.13 16.22
C GLU A 250 -13.36 -9.99 16.96
N THR A 251 -13.03 -10.45 18.17
CA THR A 251 -13.90 -11.32 18.97
C THR A 251 -15.18 -10.61 19.43
N ASP A 252 -15.06 -9.45 20.05
CA ASP A 252 -16.20 -8.75 20.64
C ASP A 252 -17.10 -8.12 19.58
N TRP A 253 -16.52 -7.57 18.53
CA TRP A 253 -17.30 -7.00 17.42
C TRP A 253 -18.05 -8.09 16.68
N MET A 254 -17.42 -9.24 16.42
CA MET A 254 -18.13 -10.39 15.86
C MET A 254 -19.30 -10.84 16.74
N ALA A 255 -19.09 -10.99 18.05
CA ALA A 255 -20.15 -11.39 18.98
C ALA A 255 -21.34 -10.41 18.94
N CYS A 256 -21.05 -9.11 18.95
CA CYS A 256 -22.04 -8.03 18.83
C CYS A 256 -22.85 -8.15 17.53
N MET A 257 -22.17 -8.32 16.40
CA MET A 257 -22.83 -8.42 15.09
C MET A 257 -23.62 -9.72 14.95
N MET A 258 -23.14 -10.83 15.50
CA MET A 258 -23.85 -12.11 15.52
C MET A 258 -25.14 -12.05 16.36
N ALA A 259 -25.21 -11.17 17.36
CA ALA A 259 -26.45 -10.88 18.08
C ALA A 259 -27.39 -9.98 17.27
N CYS A 260 -26.85 -8.98 16.56
CA CYS A 260 -27.65 -8.02 15.79
C CYS A 260 -28.27 -8.63 14.51
N ILE A 261 -27.49 -9.36 13.72
CA ILE A 261 -27.88 -9.80 12.37
C ILE A 261 -29.18 -10.64 12.38
N PRO A 262 -29.36 -11.65 13.24
CA PRO A 262 -30.61 -12.40 13.31
C PRO A 262 -31.82 -11.51 13.63
N VAL A 263 -31.66 -10.54 14.55
CA VAL A 263 -32.73 -9.59 14.90
C VAL A 263 -33.05 -8.67 13.71
N ILE A 264 -32.03 -8.22 12.99
CA ILE A 264 -32.16 -7.42 11.76
C ILE A 264 -32.95 -8.18 10.70
N LEU A 265 -32.54 -9.42 10.42
CA LEU A 265 -33.19 -10.26 9.42
C LEU A 265 -34.61 -10.64 9.83
N TYR A 266 -34.84 -10.96 11.11
CA TYR A 266 -36.16 -11.27 11.64
C TYR A 266 -37.14 -10.10 11.48
N LYS A 267 -36.73 -8.88 11.87
CA LYS A 267 -37.59 -7.71 11.72
C LYS A 267 -37.87 -7.35 10.25
N LYS A 268 -37.01 -7.76 9.31
CA LYS A 268 -37.21 -7.52 7.87
C LYS A 268 -38.09 -8.58 7.21
N TYR A 269 -37.86 -9.86 7.51
CA TYR A 269 -38.45 -10.99 6.80
C TYR A 269 -39.41 -11.84 7.65
N GLY A 270 -39.60 -11.52 8.93
CA GLY A 270 -40.42 -12.30 9.86
C GLY A 270 -39.80 -13.66 10.18
N ASP A 271 -40.66 -14.64 10.47
CA ASP A 271 -40.24 -15.98 10.90
C ASP A 271 -39.49 -16.77 9.81
N GLU A 272 -39.65 -16.41 8.54
CA GLU A 272 -39.02 -17.09 7.40
C GLU A 272 -37.61 -16.58 7.07
N TRP A 273 -37.06 -15.66 7.87
CA TRP A 273 -35.78 -15.01 7.58
C TRP A 273 -34.63 -16.01 7.38
N ALA A 274 -34.61 -17.12 8.12
CA ALA A 274 -33.55 -18.13 8.01
C ALA A 274 -33.56 -18.84 6.65
N VAL A 275 -34.75 -19.05 6.07
CA VAL A 275 -34.92 -19.70 4.77
C VAL A 275 -34.65 -18.71 3.64
N ILE A 276 -35.15 -17.48 3.76
CA ILE A 276 -35.03 -16.43 2.73
C ILE A 276 -33.58 -15.97 2.60
N SER A 277 -32.89 -15.79 3.72
CA SER A 277 -31.55 -15.20 3.72
C SER A 277 -30.49 -16.19 3.23
N GLN A 278 -30.71 -17.51 3.39
CA GLN A 278 -29.72 -18.56 3.10
C GLN A 278 -28.32 -18.23 3.66
N VAL A 279 -28.27 -17.54 4.80
CA VAL A 279 -27.04 -17.01 5.36
C VAL A 279 -26.36 -18.08 6.19
N THR A 280 -25.20 -18.53 5.74
CA THR A 280 -24.26 -19.28 6.58
C THR A 280 -23.73 -18.34 7.66
N PRO A 281 -23.72 -18.74 8.95
CA PRO A 281 -23.22 -17.90 10.02
C PRO A 281 -21.73 -17.57 9.79
N PRO A 282 -21.36 -16.27 9.77
CA PRO A 282 -19.98 -15.87 9.54
C PRO A 282 -19.09 -16.29 10.72
N LYS A 283 -17.91 -16.83 10.39
CA LYS A 283 -16.88 -17.28 11.34
C LYS A 283 -15.76 -16.28 11.53
N GLU A 284 -15.70 -15.26 10.68
CA GLU A 284 -14.65 -14.26 10.67
C GLU A 284 -15.26 -12.87 10.44
N MET A 285 -14.61 -11.83 10.95
CA MET A 285 -15.08 -10.43 10.81
C MET A 285 -15.24 -10.03 9.34
N GLU A 286 -14.32 -10.44 8.47
CA GLU A 286 -14.41 -10.24 7.02
C GLU A 286 -15.74 -10.77 6.45
N GLN A 287 -16.17 -11.96 6.88
CA GLN A 287 -17.39 -12.60 6.39
C GLN A 287 -18.65 -11.87 6.85
N VAL A 288 -18.62 -11.25 8.04
CA VAL A 288 -19.71 -10.38 8.51
C VAL A 288 -19.83 -9.15 7.60
N ILE A 289 -18.72 -8.51 7.25
CA ILE A 289 -18.72 -7.33 6.39
C ILE A 289 -19.16 -7.70 4.96
N GLN A 290 -18.72 -8.85 4.44
CA GLN A 290 -19.21 -9.41 3.16
C GLN A 290 -20.71 -9.70 3.19
N LEU A 291 -21.23 -10.21 4.30
CA LEU A 291 -22.65 -10.46 4.47
C LEU A 291 -23.47 -9.16 4.46
N ILE A 292 -22.99 -8.12 5.16
CA ILE A 292 -23.61 -6.79 5.15
C ILE A 292 -23.66 -6.25 3.72
N ASP A 293 -22.57 -6.36 2.98
CA ASP A 293 -22.45 -5.93 1.59
C ASP A 293 -23.43 -6.69 0.67
N LYS A 294 -23.45 -8.02 0.75
CA LYS A 294 -24.35 -8.88 -0.04
C LYS A 294 -25.83 -8.57 0.21
N LEU A 295 -26.18 -8.25 1.45
CA LEU A 295 -27.56 -7.95 1.86
C LEU A 295 -27.85 -6.45 1.93
N TRP A 296 -26.99 -5.62 1.33
CA TRP A 296 -27.09 -4.17 1.46
C TRP A 296 -28.44 -3.63 1.00
N GLU A 297 -28.78 -3.82 -0.28
CA GLU A 297 -30.01 -3.27 -0.87
C GLU A 297 -31.28 -3.80 -0.22
N GLN A 298 -31.24 -5.04 0.25
CA GLN A 298 -32.43 -5.72 0.77
C GLN A 298 -32.70 -5.39 2.24
N VAL A 299 -31.64 -5.27 3.04
CA VAL A 299 -31.70 -5.22 4.50
C VAL A 299 -30.98 -3.97 5.03
N PHE A 300 -29.67 -3.88 4.79
CA PHE A 300 -28.81 -2.95 5.52
C PHE A 300 -28.89 -1.50 5.03
N CYS A 301 -29.42 -1.22 3.84
CA CYS A 301 -29.64 0.14 3.34
C CYS A 301 -30.63 0.96 4.21
N SER A 302 -31.45 0.27 5.01
CA SER A 302 -32.41 0.85 5.96
C SER A 302 -31.89 0.92 7.40
N VAL A 303 -30.75 0.29 7.66
CA VAL A 303 -30.12 0.18 8.99
C VAL A 303 -28.88 1.08 9.07
N LEU A 304 -28.08 1.11 8.01
CA LEU A 304 -26.77 1.74 7.94
C LEU A 304 -26.77 2.96 7.01
N ASP A 305 -25.87 3.91 7.28
CA ASP A 305 -25.69 5.10 6.44
C ASP A 305 -25.13 4.73 5.05
N ARG A 306 -25.66 5.35 3.99
CA ARG A 306 -25.21 5.11 2.60
C ARG A 306 -23.74 5.44 2.37
N ASN A 307 -23.15 6.34 3.15
CA ASN A 307 -21.72 6.67 3.05
C ASN A 307 -20.83 5.49 3.43
N LEU A 308 -21.30 4.62 4.33
CA LEU A 308 -20.58 3.44 4.78
C LEU A 308 -20.49 2.36 3.69
N PHE A 309 -21.49 2.28 2.80
CA PHE A 309 -21.50 1.30 1.69
C PHE A 309 -20.21 1.36 0.87
N LYS A 310 -19.75 2.57 0.56
CA LYS A 310 -18.55 2.81 -0.25
C LYS A 310 -17.27 2.29 0.43
N GLN A 311 -17.28 2.18 1.76
CA GLN A 311 -16.13 1.76 2.55
C GLN A 311 -16.13 0.25 2.85
N LEU A 312 -17.23 -0.48 2.61
CA LEU A 312 -17.30 -1.91 2.93
C LEU A 312 -16.20 -2.73 2.24
N GLY A 313 -15.89 -2.44 0.98
CA GLY A 313 -14.82 -3.14 0.25
C GLY A 313 -13.41 -2.84 0.76
N LEU A 314 -13.18 -1.68 1.37
CA LEU A 314 -11.93 -1.38 2.08
C LEU A 314 -11.92 -2.10 3.43
N ASN A 315 -13.02 -2.00 4.19
CA ASN A 315 -13.16 -2.63 5.50
C ASN A 315 -13.03 -4.16 5.45
N GLN A 316 -13.50 -4.82 4.39
CA GLN A 316 -13.28 -6.26 4.19
C GLN A 316 -11.78 -6.59 4.09
N ARG A 317 -11.01 -5.81 3.30
CA ARG A 317 -9.57 -5.99 3.15
C ARG A 317 -8.84 -5.72 4.46
N THR A 318 -9.19 -4.63 5.13
CA THR A 318 -8.60 -4.26 6.44
C THR A 318 -8.88 -5.33 7.50
N ALA A 319 -10.10 -5.89 7.55
CA ALA A 319 -10.42 -6.98 8.46
C ALA A 319 -9.58 -8.25 8.20
N LYS A 320 -9.34 -8.57 6.92
CA LYS A 320 -8.46 -9.67 6.53
C LYS A 320 -7.01 -9.44 6.96
N ASP A 321 -6.52 -8.21 6.77
CA ASP A 321 -5.16 -7.83 7.17
C ASP A 321 -5.01 -7.81 8.69
N ILE A 322 -6.03 -7.38 9.44
CA ILE A 322 -6.05 -7.47 10.92
C ILE A 322 -5.90 -8.92 11.36
N ARG A 323 -6.70 -9.82 10.79
CA ARG A 323 -6.64 -11.25 11.13
C ARG A 323 -5.29 -11.86 10.77
N ARG A 324 -4.72 -11.48 9.62
CA ARG A 324 -3.36 -11.88 9.23
C ARG A 324 -2.35 -11.37 10.24
N SER A 325 -2.45 -10.11 10.65
CA SER A 325 -1.57 -9.48 11.63
C SER A 325 -1.59 -10.18 12.98
N VAL A 326 -2.78 -10.51 13.49
CA VAL A 326 -2.96 -11.25 14.74
C VAL A 326 -2.34 -12.66 14.62
N ARG A 327 -2.59 -13.38 13.53
CA ARG A 327 -2.04 -14.73 13.30
C ARG A 327 -0.53 -14.75 13.15
N THR A 328 0.04 -13.78 12.43
CA THR A 328 1.49 -13.72 12.21
C THR A 328 2.23 -12.97 13.31
N ASN A 329 1.52 -12.47 14.32
CA ASN A 329 2.03 -11.61 15.38
C ASN A 329 2.90 -10.46 14.84
N LYS A 330 2.42 -9.81 13.76
CA LYS A 330 3.12 -8.74 13.05
C LYS A 330 2.12 -7.73 12.52
N LEU A 331 2.25 -6.46 12.88
CA LEU A 331 1.33 -5.42 12.43
C LEU A 331 1.61 -5.07 10.95
N LEU A 332 0.62 -5.30 10.09
CA LEU A 332 0.69 -5.08 8.64
C LEU A 332 -0.07 -3.81 8.21
N LEU A 333 -0.80 -3.20 9.14
CA LEU A 333 -1.68 -2.07 8.88
C LEU A 333 -1.04 -0.77 9.32
N THR A 334 -1.30 0.30 8.57
CA THR A 334 -0.92 1.63 9.01
C THR A 334 -1.89 2.14 10.08
N ARG A 335 -1.44 3.12 10.85
CA ARG A 335 -2.29 3.84 11.80
C ARG A 335 -3.51 4.49 11.12
N GLY A 336 -3.34 4.97 9.90
CA GLY A 336 -4.43 5.55 9.10
C GLY A 336 -5.52 4.51 8.80
N ASP A 337 -5.10 3.34 8.32
CA ASP A 337 -6.01 2.22 8.00
C ASP A 337 -6.82 1.81 9.23
N LEU A 338 -6.14 1.64 10.38
CA LEU A 338 -6.78 1.29 11.64
C LEU A 338 -7.75 2.37 12.12
N THR A 339 -7.39 3.65 11.98
CA THR A 339 -8.24 4.75 12.44
C THR A 339 -9.56 4.81 11.67
N VAL A 340 -9.50 4.71 10.34
CA VAL A 340 -10.69 4.71 9.47
C VAL A 340 -11.53 3.46 9.76
N PHE A 341 -10.89 2.29 9.79
CA PHE A 341 -11.58 1.04 10.06
C PHE A 341 -12.29 1.02 11.42
N LEU A 342 -11.63 1.49 12.47
CA LEU A 342 -12.23 1.56 13.81
C LEU A 342 -13.42 2.52 13.86
N GLN A 343 -13.40 3.63 13.11
CA GLN A 343 -14.55 4.53 12.99
C GLN A 343 -15.73 3.84 12.30
N ASP A 344 -15.47 3.13 11.21
CA ASP A 344 -16.50 2.42 10.46
C ASP A 344 -17.10 1.25 11.27
N MET A 345 -16.26 0.48 11.97
CA MET A 345 -16.73 -0.61 12.84
C MET A 345 -17.59 -0.10 14.00
N GLU A 346 -17.24 1.06 14.57
CA GLU A 346 -18.04 1.75 15.59
C GLU A 346 -19.38 2.17 15.02
N GLN A 347 -19.40 2.77 13.83
CA GLN A 347 -20.62 3.20 13.17
C GLN A 347 -21.53 2.00 12.85
N ILE A 348 -20.99 0.91 12.29
CA ILE A 348 -21.75 -0.31 11.99
C ILE A 348 -22.39 -0.87 13.24
N ALA A 349 -21.59 -1.10 14.29
CA ALA A 349 -22.09 -1.69 15.51
C ALA A 349 -23.12 -0.77 16.18
N ARG A 350 -22.87 0.54 16.23
CA ARG A 350 -23.78 1.52 16.82
C ARG A 350 -25.14 1.53 16.13
N GLU A 351 -25.17 1.62 14.81
CA GLU A 351 -26.44 1.67 14.08
C GLU A 351 -27.16 0.31 14.11
N CYS A 352 -26.45 -0.82 14.00
CA CYS A 352 -27.03 -2.15 14.14
C CYS A 352 -27.63 -2.38 15.54
N CYS A 353 -26.88 -2.09 16.60
CA CYS A 353 -27.35 -2.22 17.98
C CYS A 353 -28.54 -1.31 18.25
N ARG A 354 -28.49 -0.05 17.80
CA ARG A 354 -29.60 0.90 17.93
C ARG A 354 -30.85 0.38 17.27
N TRP A 355 -30.73 -0.17 16.06
CA TRP A 355 -31.85 -0.73 15.32
C TRP A 355 -32.43 -1.99 16.00
N CYS A 356 -31.57 -2.77 16.67
CA CYS A 356 -31.97 -3.95 17.44
C CYS A 356 -32.53 -3.61 18.84
N GLY A 357 -32.23 -2.42 19.38
CA GLY A 357 -32.54 -2.05 20.76
C GLY A 357 -31.51 -2.53 21.79
N LEU A 358 -30.31 -2.91 21.35
CA LEU A 358 -29.22 -3.43 22.18
C LEU A 358 -28.32 -2.30 22.70
N THR A 359 -28.85 -1.47 23.62
CA THR A 359 -28.14 -0.27 24.08
C THR A 359 -26.88 -0.56 24.91
N GLU A 360 -26.86 -1.68 25.63
CA GLU A 360 -25.70 -2.10 26.43
C GLU A 360 -24.53 -2.53 25.52
N ASP A 361 -24.81 -3.35 24.50
CA ASP A 361 -23.81 -3.77 23.52
C ASP A 361 -23.25 -2.59 22.72
N MET A 362 -24.10 -1.61 22.40
CA MET A 362 -23.68 -0.36 21.76
C MET A 362 -22.63 0.39 22.59
N GLU A 363 -22.88 0.59 23.90
CA GLU A 363 -21.93 1.34 24.74
C GLU A 363 -20.67 0.52 25.03
N ARG A 364 -20.80 -0.80 25.22
CA ARG A 364 -19.65 -1.71 25.33
C ARG A 364 -18.74 -1.61 24.10
N MET A 365 -19.33 -1.64 22.90
CA MET A 365 -18.56 -1.56 21.65
C MET A 365 -17.86 -0.21 21.49
N LYS A 366 -18.55 0.88 21.82
CA LYS A 366 -17.99 2.23 21.81
C LYS A 366 -16.80 2.34 22.77
N GLN A 367 -16.92 1.81 23.99
CA GLN A 367 -15.84 1.80 24.96
C GLN A 367 -14.64 0.96 24.49
N LEU A 368 -14.90 -0.23 23.92
CA LEU A 368 -13.86 -1.09 23.36
C LEU A 368 -13.08 -0.37 22.25
N ILE A 369 -13.77 0.20 21.28
CA ILE A 369 -13.15 0.90 20.15
C ILE A 369 -12.40 2.15 20.63
N TRP A 370 -12.93 2.88 21.61
CA TRP A 370 -12.22 4.01 22.21
C TRP A 370 -10.91 3.58 22.88
N ASN A 371 -10.91 2.49 23.64
CA ASN A 371 -9.70 1.94 24.25
C ASN A 371 -8.66 1.54 23.19
N ILE A 372 -9.09 0.90 22.10
CA ILE A 372 -8.19 0.53 21.00
C ILE A 372 -7.62 1.77 20.32
N LYS A 373 -8.45 2.79 20.06
CA LYS A 373 -8.00 4.07 19.49
C LYS A 373 -6.92 4.71 20.36
N ILE A 374 -7.04 4.67 21.69
CA ILE A 374 -5.99 5.16 22.59
C ILE A 374 -4.69 4.39 22.40
N ILE A 375 -4.74 3.06 22.40
CA ILE A 375 -3.54 2.22 22.22
C ILE A 375 -2.85 2.55 20.88
N VAL A 376 -3.62 2.71 19.81
CA VAL A 376 -3.13 3.06 18.47
C VAL A 376 -2.58 4.49 18.41
N VAL A 377 -3.12 5.42 19.21
CA VAL A 377 -2.68 6.83 19.28
C VAL A 377 -1.42 7.00 20.13
N ASP A 378 -1.36 6.35 21.29
CA ASP A 378 -0.28 6.41 22.29
C ASP A 378 0.97 5.61 21.87
N SER A 379 0.98 5.06 20.67
CA SER A 379 2.12 4.34 20.08
C SER A 379 3.30 5.23 19.65
N THR A 380 3.31 6.51 20.04
CA THR A 380 4.32 7.54 19.73
C THR A 380 5.04 7.99 20.98
#